data_AF-A0A6V7IZD6-F1
#
_entry.id   AF-A0A6V7IZD6-F1
#
_cell.length_a   1.000
_cell.length_b   1.000
_cell.length_c   1.000
_cell.angle_alpha   90.00
_cell.angle_beta   90.00
_cell.angle_gamma   90.00
#
_symmetry.space_group_name_H-M   'P 1'
#
loop_
_entity.id
_entity.type
_entity.pdbx_description
1 polymer ?
#
loop_
_entity_poly.entity_id
_entity_poly.type
_entity_poly.pdbx_seq_one_letter_code
_entity_poly.pdbx_strand_id
1 'polypeptide(L)'
;ICKKVLAAWAMGADAFVYPPEAGLSIGGESFNPHIMLEVHYNNPELQNGKIDSSGIEFYMTKTLRKYDAGVIELGLEYTDKMAIPPGQVLSA
;
A
#
# COMPACT_ATOMS: atom_id res chain seq x y z
N ILE A 1 -0.40 -15.59 -6.39
CA ILE A 1 -0.33 -14.13 -6.68
C ILE A 1 -0.57 -13.40 -5.37
N CYS A 2 0.35 -12.52 -4.96
CA CYS A 2 0.22 -11.70 -3.75
C CYS A 2 -0.76 -10.56 -4.00
N LYS A 3 -2.03 -10.74 -3.62
CA LYS A 3 -3.08 -9.69 -3.74
C LYS A 3 -3.50 -9.10 -2.39
N LYS A 4 -3.01 -9.66 -1.26
CA LYS A 4 -3.32 -9.14 0.07
C LYS A 4 -2.41 -7.94 0.35
N VAL A 5 -2.99 -6.75 0.36
CA VAL A 5 -2.29 -5.51 0.75
C VAL A 5 -2.06 -5.52 2.27
N LEU A 6 -0.82 -5.36 2.69
CA LEU A 6 -0.45 -5.28 4.12
C LEU A 6 -0.31 -3.83 4.60
N ALA A 7 0.28 -2.99 3.76
CA ALA A 7 0.38 -1.55 3.96
C ALA A 7 0.47 -0.88 2.59
N ALA A 8 0.06 0.39 2.54
CA ALA A 8 0.22 1.27 1.40
C ALA A 8 0.65 2.65 1.91
N TRP A 9 1.51 3.31 1.16
CA TRP A 9 1.97 4.66 1.46
C TRP A 9 1.99 5.48 0.17
N ALA A 10 1.62 6.75 0.27
CA ALA A 10 1.68 7.71 -0.82
C ALA A 10 2.22 9.05 -0.30
N MET A 11 2.70 9.90 -1.20
CA MET A 11 3.25 11.21 -0.84
C MET A 11 2.28 12.02 0.02
N GLY A 12 2.77 12.53 1.15
CA GLY A 12 1.98 13.30 2.12
C GLY A 12 1.30 12.46 3.21
N ALA A 13 1.39 11.13 3.17
CA ALA A 13 0.90 10.27 4.24
C ALA A 13 1.89 10.22 5.43
N ASP A 14 1.35 10.36 6.63
CA ASP A 14 2.04 10.10 7.89
C ASP A 14 2.00 8.61 8.27
N ALA A 15 2.64 8.26 9.39
CA ALA A 15 2.56 6.92 9.96
C ALA A 15 1.11 6.55 10.32
N PHE A 16 0.69 5.35 9.93
CA PHE A 16 -0.63 4.82 10.27
C PHE A 16 -0.58 3.98 11.55
N VAL A 17 -1.47 4.27 12.49
CA VAL A 17 -1.61 3.53 13.76
C VAL A 17 -2.99 2.88 13.81
N TYR A 18 -3.02 1.55 13.93
CA TYR A 18 -4.26 0.81 14.11
C TYR A 18 -4.96 1.14 15.44
N PRO A 19 -6.30 1.25 15.48
CA PRO A 19 -7.05 1.48 16.71
C PRO A 19 -6.86 0.31 17.69
N PRO A 20 -6.88 0.54 19.01
CA PRO A 20 -6.48 -0.45 20.02
C PRO A 20 -7.15 -1.83 19.90
N GLU A 21 -8.40 -1.87 19.45
CA GLU A 21 -9.22 -3.07 19.33
C GLU A 21 -8.91 -3.92 18.09
N ALA A 22 -8.23 -3.39 17.07
CA ALA A 22 -8.02 -4.07 15.80
C ALA A 22 -6.57 -4.00 15.30
N GLY A 23 -6.15 -4.97 14.50
CA GLY A 23 -4.85 -4.98 13.84
C GLY A 23 -4.84 -5.94 12.67
N LEU A 24 -3.93 -5.75 11.71
CA LEU A 24 -3.81 -6.67 10.58
C LEU A 24 -3.01 -7.90 10.97
N SER A 25 -3.61 -9.09 10.84
CA SER A 25 -2.96 -10.36 11.14
C SER A 25 -1.91 -10.73 10.07
N ILE A 26 -0.72 -11.10 10.55
CA ILE A 26 0.45 -11.51 9.75
C ILE A 26 1.11 -12.74 10.38
N GLY A 27 1.52 -13.71 9.54
CA GLY A 27 2.10 -14.98 9.98
C GLY A 27 1.06 -16.07 10.29
N GLY A 28 1.53 -17.20 10.82
CA GLY A 28 0.74 -18.43 11.02
C GLY A 28 0.91 -19.46 9.89
N GLU A 29 0.47 -20.69 10.14
CA GLU A 29 0.70 -21.83 9.22
C GLU A 29 0.06 -21.65 7.84
N SER A 30 -1.06 -20.92 7.76
CA SER A 30 -1.79 -20.64 6.53
C SER A 30 -1.35 -19.35 5.81
N PHE A 31 -0.39 -18.61 6.38
CA PHE A 31 0.06 -17.34 5.83
C PHE A 31 1.26 -17.53 4.90
N ASN A 32 1.32 -16.76 3.81
CA ASN A 32 2.49 -16.80 2.93
C ASN A 32 3.71 -16.20 3.64
N PRO A 33 4.82 -16.95 3.81
CA PRO A 33 5.98 -16.45 4.57
C PRO A 33 6.74 -15.32 3.87
N HIS A 34 6.38 -14.96 2.64
CA HIS A 34 7.02 -13.90 1.87
C HIS A 34 6.17 -12.64 1.82
N ILE A 35 6.84 -11.50 1.89
CA ILE A 35 6.26 -10.17 1.69
C ILE A 35 6.80 -9.62 0.37
N MET A 36 5.92 -9.02 -0.42
CA MET A 36 6.27 -8.30 -1.63
C MET A 36 6.22 -6.79 -1.33
N LEU A 37 7.35 -6.11 -1.54
CA LEU A 37 7.43 -4.65 -1.49
C LEU A 37 7.44 -4.12 -2.92
N GLU A 38 6.48 -3.26 -3.24
CA GLU A 38 6.42 -2.55 -4.52
C GLU A 38 6.72 -1.07 -4.28
N VAL A 39 7.71 -0.51 -4.99
CA VAL A 39 8.14 0.88 -4.86
C VAL A 39 8.03 1.56 -6.21
N HIS A 40 7.26 2.65 -6.29
CA HIS A 40 7.12 3.46 -7.48
C HIS A 40 8.14 4.62 -7.47
N TYR A 41 9.10 4.58 -8.40
CA TYR A 41 10.09 5.64 -8.59
C TYR A 41 9.68 6.58 -9.73
N ASN A 42 9.55 7.87 -9.43
CA ASN A 42 9.42 8.92 -10.45
C ASN A 42 10.79 9.58 -10.69
N ASN A 43 11.44 9.28 -11.81
CA ASN A 43 12.78 9.78 -12.17
C ASN A 43 12.76 10.59 -13.47
N PRO A 44 12.15 11.78 -13.50
CA PRO A 44 12.00 12.58 -14.73
C PRO A 44 13.33 13.10 -15.28
N GLU A 45 14.34 13.28 -14.41
CA GLU A 45 15.67 13.76 -14.78
C GLU A 45 16.62 12.64 -15.25
N LEU A 46 16.14 11.39 -15.28
CA LEU A 46 16.91 10.22 -15.72
C LEU A 46 18.25 10.07 -15.00
N GLN A 47 18.26 10.33 -13.69
CA GLN A 47 19.46 10.20 -12.87
C GLN A 47 19.90 8.75 -12.81
N ASN A 48 21.20 8.51 -12.97
CA ASN A 48 21.82 7.19 -12.97
C ASN A 48 22.63 6.92 -11.69
N GLY A 49 22.82 5.65 -11.36
CA GLY A 49 23.72 5.22 -10.28
C GLY A 49 23.22 5.52 -8.87
N LYS A 50 21.93 5.83 -8.69
CA LYS A 50 21.32 5.98 -7.36
C LYS A 50 21.09 4.61 -6.74
N ILE A 51 21.58 4.46 -5.52
CA ILE A 51 21.28 3.31 -4.66
C ILE A 51 20.23 3.78 -3.66
N ASP A 52 19.11 3.09 -3.62
CA ASP A 52 18.02 3.35 -2.70
C ASP A 52 17.80 2.17 -1.75
N SER A 53 17.28 2.43 -0.56
CA SER A 53 16.92 1.42 0.44
C SER A 53 15.60 1.77 1.11
N SER A 54 14.67 2.35 0.34
CA SER A 54 13.33 2.70 0.80
C SER A 54 12.52 1.44 1.14
N GLY A 55 11.58 1.60 2.06
CA GLY A 55 10.70 0.52 2.48
C GLY A 55 9.62 0.98 3.45
N ILE A 56 8.95 0.01 4.07
CA ILE A 56 7.93 0.23 5.09
C ILE A 56 8.38 -0.49 6.36
N GLU A 57 8.26 0.19 7.50
CA GLU A 57 8.50 -0.39 8.82
C GLU A 57 7.18 -0.87 9.43
N PHE A 58 7.16 -2.12 9.93
CA PHE A 58 6.00 -2.69 10.59
C PHE A 58 6.21 -2.80 12.10
N TYR A 59 5.32 -2.19 12.88
CA TYR A 59 5.27 -2.36 14.33
C TYR A 59 4.29 -3.48 14.68
N MET A 60 4.80 -4.60 15.19
CA MET A 60 4.01 -5.80 15.43
C MET A 60 3.94 -6.18 16.91
N THR A 61 2.89 -6.92 17.27
CA THR A 61 2.75 -7.57 18.57
C THR A 61 2.60 -9.08 18.39
N LYS A 62 3.01 -9.86 19.40
CA LYS A 62 2.86 -11.32 19.40
C LYS A 62 1.42 -11.78 19.72
N THR A 63 0.60 -10.89 20.28
CA THR A 63 -0.76 -11.22 20.72
C THR A 63 -1.77 -10.59 19.77
N LEU A 64 -2.72 -11.39 19.28
CA LEU A 64 -3.82 -10.90 18.45
C LEU A 64 -4.68 -9.90 19.22
N ARG A 65 -5.13 -8.86 18.51
CA ARG A 65 -6.13 -7.92 19.02
C ARG A 65 -7.53 -8.53 18.93
N LYS A 66 -8.55 -7.82 19.43
CA LYS A 66 -9.93 -8.31 19.47
C LYS A 66 -10.50 -8.57 18.08
N TYR A 67 -10.13 -7.74 17.10
CA TYR A 67 -10.62 -7.84 15.73
C TYR A 67 -9.46 -7.85 14.71
N ASP A 68 -9.61 -8.67 13.67
CA ASP A 68 -8.73 -8.62 12.51
C ASP A 68 -9.13 -7.46 11.60
N ALA A 69 -8.19 -6.55 11.34
CA ALA A 69 -8.37 -5.50 10.36
C ALA A 69 -8.21 -6.05 8.95
N GLY A 70 -8.92 -5.46 7.99
CA GLY A 70 -8.79 -5.74 6.57
C GLY A 70 -8.58 -4.47 5.76
N VAL A 71 -8.00 -4.61 4.58
CA VAL A 71 -7.84 -3.53 3.61
C VAL A 71 -8.70 -3.88 2.38
N ILE A 72 -9.50 -2.93 1.93
CA ILE A 72 -10.32 -3.05 0.71
C ILE A 72 -9.94 -1.90 -0.21
N GLU A 73 -9.59 -2.23 -1.44
CA GLU A 73 -9.40 -1.26 -2.52
C GLU A 73 -10.72 -1.06 -3.24
N LEU A 74 -11.17 0.18 -3.34
CA LEU A 74 -12.38 0.58 -4.05
C LEU A 74 -12.00 1.62 -5.10
N GLY A 75 -12.37 1.38 -6.36
CA GLY A 75 -12.02 2.27 -7.44
C GLY A 75 -12.33 1.70 -8.81
N LEU A 76 -11.82 2.37 -9.83
CA LEU A 76 -11.89 1.92 -11.21
C LEU A 76 -10.68 1.03 -11.53
N GLU A 77 -10.89 0.05 -12.40
CA GLU A 77 -9.81 -0.79 -12.91
C GLU A 77 -8.83 0.05 -13.74
N TYR A 78 -7.52 -0.24 -13.63
CA TYR A 78 -6.48 0.38 -14.46
C TYR A 78 -6.55 -0.14 -15.90
N THR A 79 -7.53 0.35 -16.66
CA THR A 79 -7.77 -0.02 -18.06
C THR A 79 -8.15 1.19 -18.90
N ASP A 80 -7.97 1.07 -20.22
CA ASP A 80 -8.31 2.12 -21.19
C ASP A 80 -9.83 2.31 -21.39
N LYS A 81 -10.67 1.56 -20.65
CA LYS A 81 -12.13 1.69 -20.71
C LYS A 81 -12.62 3.00 -20.06
N MET A 82 -11.81 3.57 -19.16
CA MET A 82 -12.11 4.80 -18.45
C MET A 82 -11.14 5.88 -18.93
N ALA A 83 -11.67 6.95 -19.54
CA ALA A 83 -10.86 8.04 -20.08
C ALA A 83 -11.47 9.41 -19.76
N ILE A 84 -10.60 10.39 -19.53
CA ILE A 84 -10.98 11.80 -19.35
C ILE A 84 -10.67 12.53 -20.67
N PRO A 85 -11.66 13.03 -21.41
CA PRO A 85 -11.41 13.77 -22.65
C PRO A 85 -10.55 15.04 -22.43
N PRO A 86 -9.86 15.55 -23.45
CA PRO A 86 -9.17 16.84 -23.35
C PRO A 86 -10.14 18.00 -23.04
N GLY A 87 -9.66 19.03 -22.33
CA GLY A 87 -10.39 20.28 -22.10
C GLY A 87 -11.48 20.23 -21.03
N GLN A 88 -11.57 19.17 -20.22
CA GLN A 88 -12.52 19.14 -19.10
C GLN A 88 -12.11 20.13 -18.01
N VAL A 89 -13.08 20.89 -17.52
CA VAL A 89 -12.90 21.74 -16.33
C VAL A 89 -13.17 20.87 -15.10
N LEU A 90 -12.17 20.75 -14.23
CA LEU A 90 -12.34 20.09 -12.94
C LEU A 90 -13.16 21.02 -12.04
N SER A 91 -14.43 20.70 -11.83
CA SER A 91 -15.18 21.28 -10.71
C SER A 91 -14.73 20.56 -9.43
N ALA A 92 -13.95 21.25 -8.61
CA ALA A 92 -13.62 20.80 -7.26
C ALA A 92 -14.78 21.09 -6.30
#